data_AF-A0A3A8PK46-F1
#
_entry.id   AF-A0A3A8PK46-F1
#
_cell.length_a   1.000
_cell.length_b   1.000
_cell.length_c   1.000
_cell.angle_alpha   90.00
_cell.angle_beta   90.00
_cell.angle_gamma   90.00
#
_symmetry.space_group_name_H-M   'P 1'
#
loop_
_entity.id
_entity.type
_entity.pdbx_description
1 polymer ?
#
loop_
_entity_poly.entity_id
_entity_poly.type
_entity_poly.pdbx_seq_one_letter_code
_entity_poly.pdbx_strand_id
1 'polypeptide(L)'
;MKAALWLSAWMGLSVVPTAPAVVERESREGSPLLAATTSASPPKTAGTEPQTARKALEMSRAALKAAPDDARRREAEVRMKDAEAHFREARYADALHKADEAWALLNPPQPSNFTVEVDHDGGTTTVTHRQGPPVTVEAQHATRILAKGESVRVQQGTVLPEPPSAPQPLQPADKYRFTLKPTAAGLMGPVTLSWAAVEGATRYEVEVVPEAAEAGAEPVAPVRAVMGARQWALPALPAGRYRWTVTAVSPDQGRSVPSAPRRFELAVDALELNVKVKDGWQK
;
A
#
# COMPACT_ATOMS: atom_id res chain seq x y z
N MET A 1 -33.59 14.24 -12.21
CA MET A 1 -34.14 13.61 -10.98
C MET A 1 -32.97 13.06 -10.18
N LYS A 2 -32.90 13.34 -8.87
CA LYS A 2 -31.79 12.89 -8.00
C LYS A 2 -32.10 11.49 -7.49
N ALA A 3 -31.32 10.49 -7.91
CA ALA A 3 -31.35 9.17 -7.31
C ALA A 3 -30.05 8.96 -6.52
N ALA A 4 -30.12 9.12 -5.20
CA ALA A 4 -29.06 8.67 -4.30
C ALA A 4 -29.20 7.15 -4.17
N LEU A 5 -28.48 6.40 -4.99
CA LEU A 5 -28.42 4.94 -4.87
C LEU A 5 -27.41 4.57 -3.77
N TRP A 6 -27.95 4.29 -2.59
CA TRP A 6 -27.25 3.59 -1.52
C TRP A 6 -27.23 2.10 -1.87
N LEU A 7 -26.08 1.59 -2.31
CA LEU A 7 -25.87 0.15 -2.41
C LEU A 7 -24.92 -0.27 -1.29
N SER A 8 -25.52 -0.80 -0.23
CA SER A 8 -24.85 -1.58 0.80
C SER A 8 -24.41 -2.92 0.19
N ALA A 9 -23.12 -3.07 -0.08
CA ALA A 9 -22.53 -4.35 -0.47
C ALA A 9 -21.99 -5.06 0.77
N TRP A 10 -22.71 -6.10 1.19
CA TRP A 10 -22.25 -7.10 2.15
C TRP A 10 -21.26 -8.06 1.49
N MET A 11 -20.32 -8.56 2.30
CA MET A 11 -19.40 -9.64 1.93
C MET A 11 -20.10 -10.98 1.74
N GLY A 12 -19.56 -11.75 0.80
CA GLY A 12 -19.31 -13.18 0.99
C GLY A 12 -20.20 -14.11 0.18
N LEU A 13 -19.63 -14.73 -0.86
CA LEU A 13 -19.60 -16.19 -1.01
C LEU A 13 -18.77 -16.56 -2.24
N SER A 14 -17.62 -17.19 -1.98
CA SER A 14 -16.85 -17.92 -2.98
C SER A 14 -17.70 -19.05 -3.55
N VAL A 15 -17.96 -19.02 -4.86
CA VAL A 15 -18.44 -20.18 -5.61
C VAL A 15 -17.22 -20.78 -6.32
N VAL A 16 -16.87 -22.00 -5.91
CA VAL A 16 -15.90 -22.87 -6.59
C VAL A 16 -16.55 -23.40 -7.88
N PRO A 17 -15.82 -23.50 -9.02
CA PRO A 17 -16.38 -24.00 -10.26
C PRO A 17 -16.48 -25.53 -10.25
N THR A 18 -17.68 -26.04 -10.59
CA THR A 18 -17.98 -27.45 -10.84
C THR A 18 -17.63 -27.83 -12.27
N ALA A 19 -16.97 -28.97 -12.48
CA ALA A 19 -16.91 -29.68 -13.75
C ALA A 19 -17.66 -31.03 -13.65
N PRO A 20 -18.16 -31.61 -14.76
CA PRO A 20 -19.39 -32.40 -14.75
C PRO A 20 -19.22 -33.92 -14.83
N ALA A 21 -20.36 -34.58 -14.63
CA ALA A 21 -20.77 -35.95 -15.02
C ALA A 21 -20.29 -37.11 -14.13
N VAL A 22 -21.24 -37.84 -13.54
CA VAL A 22 -21.77 -39.11 -14.06
C VAL A 22 -23.05 -39.46 -13.31
N VAL A 23 -24.04 -39.95 -14.06
CA VAL A 23 -25.35 -40.45 -13.64
C VAL A 23 -25.20 -41.89 -13.16
N GLU A 24 -25.71 -42.24 -11.98
CA GLU A 24 -26.41 -43.52 -11.81
C GLU A 24 -27.36 -43.53 -10.60
N ARG A 25 -28.52 -44.14 -10.82
CA ARG A 25 -29.64 -44.35 -9.88
C ARG A 25 -29.24 -45.40 -8.83
N GLU A 26 -29.76 -45.32 -7.60
CA GLU A 26 -30.97 -46.06 -7.17
C GLU A 26 -31.09 -46.12 -5.63
N SER A 27 -32.35 -46.09 -5.18
CA SER A 27 -32.89 -46.87 -4.06
C SER A 27 -32.81 -46.36 -2.62
N ARG A 28 -33.88 -46.77 -1.92
CA ARG A 28 -34.63 -46.15 -0.82
C ARG A 28 -34.24 -46.74 0.55
N GLU A 29 -34.72 -46.02 1.58
CA GLU A 29 -35.22 -46.51 2.88
C GLU A 29 -34.24 -46.78 4.04
N GLY A 30 -34.62 -46.24 5.21
CA GLY A 30 -34.21 -46.74 6.53
C GLY A 30 -33.68 -45.70 7.52
N SER A 31 -34.58 -45.02 8.24
CA SER A 31 -34.31 -44.54 9.62
C SER A 31 -34.65 -45.69 10.60
N PRO A 32 -34.02 -45.83 11.79
CA PRO A 32 -33.96 -44.76 12.80
C PRO A 32 -32.69 -44.67 13.70
N LEU A 33 -32.50 -43.43 14.18
CA LEU A 33 -32.05 -42.92 15.49
C LEU A 33 -31.31 -43.80 16.54
N LEU A 34 -30.28 -43.14 17.12
CA LEU A 34 -29.59 -43.30 18.42
C LEU A 34 -28.28 -44.11 18.47
N ALA A 35 -27.17 -43.42 18.23
CA ALA A 35 -25.95 -43.57 19.02
C ALA A 35 -25.17 -42.25 19.05
N ALA A 36 -24.70 -41.90 20.24
CA ALA A 36 -23.93 -40.71 20.55
C ALA A 36 -22.57 -40.67 19.86
N THR A 37 -22.19 -39.51 19.33
CA THR A 37 -20.81 -39.01 19.40
C THR A 37 -20.85 -37.49 19.35
N THR A 38 -20.42 -36.88 20.45
CA THR A 38 -19.92 -35.52 20.50
C THR A 38 -18.87 -35.34 19.41
N SER A 39 -19.22 -34.71 18.29
CA SER A 39 -18.24 -34.25 17.32
C SER A 39 -17.62 -32.95 17.83
N ALA A 40 -16.68 -33.12 18.76
CA ALA A 40 -15.65 -32.13 19.02
C ALA A 40 -15.01 -31.78 17.67
N SER A 41 -15.13 -30.52 17.26
CA SER A 41 -14.34 -29.99 16.16
C SER A 41 -12.85 -30.13 16.50
N PRO A 42 -12.00 -30.46 15.52
CA PRO A 42 -10.59 -30.73 15.78
C PRO A 42 -9.91 -29.48 16.35
N PRO A 43 -9.04 -29.62 17.37
CA PRO A 43 -8.35 -28.48 17.96
C PRO A 43 -7.46 -27.83 16.90
N LYS A 44 -7.76 -26.56 16.59
CA LYS A 44 -6.83 -25.68 15.89
C LYS A 44 -5.51 -25.69 16.66
N THR A 45 -4.44 -26.02 15.95
CA THR A 45 -3.05 -26.03 16.39
C THR A 45 -2.73 -25.08 17.54
N ALA A 46 -2.55 -25.63 18.74
CA ALA A 46 -2.24 -24.94 20.00
C ALA A 46 -0.83 -24.29 20.06
N GLY A 47 -0.20 -24.01 18.92
CA GLY A 47 1.20 -23.54 18.85
C GLY A 47 1.40 -22.10 18.38
N THR A 48 0.44 -21.52 17.65
CA THR A 48 0.61 -20.19 17.00
C THR A 48 -0.33 -19.11 17.57
N GLU A 49 -1.34 -19.49 18.35
CA GLU A 49 -2.25 -18.56 19.03
C GLU A 49 -1.55 -17.55 19.95
N PRO A 50 -0.61 -17.93 20.85
CA PRO A 50 0.04 -16.96 21.73
C PRO A 50 0.90 -15.96 20.95
N GLN A 51 1.51 -16.39 19.83
CA GLN A 51 2.31 -15.50 18.97
C GLN A 51 1.42 -14.50 18.22
N THR A 52 0.30 -14.98 17.68
CA THR A 52 -0.70 -14.15 16.99
C THR A 52 -1.31 -13.13 17.94
N ALA A 53 -1.73 -13.56 19.13
CA ALA A 53 -2.27 -12.68 20.15
C ALA A 53 -1.24 -11.62 20.60
N ARG A 54 0.03 -12.02 20.80
CA ARG A 54 1.10 -11.08 21.13
C ARG A 54 1.31 -10.02 20.05
N LYS A 55 1.35 -10.42 18.78
CA LYS A 55 1.49 -9.48 17.65
C LYS A 55 0.31 -8.51 17.57
N ALA A 56 -0.91 -8.98 17.80
CA ALA A 56 -2.09 -8.11 17.85
C ALA A 56 -2.01 -7.09 18.99
N LEU A 57 -1.64 -7.51 20.20
CA LEU A 57 -1.44 -6.61 21.34
C LEU A 57 -0.37 -5.53 21.05
N GLU A 58 0.73 -5.91 20.39
CA GLU A 58 1.79 -4.97 19.99
C GLU A 58 1.28 -3.94 18.97
N MET A 59 0.53 -4.37 17.95
CA MET A 59 -0.06 -3.49 16.94
C MET A 59 -1.10 -2.52 17.54
N SER A 60 -1.99 -3.02 18.41
CA SER A 60 -3.00 -2.19 19.08
C SER A 60 -2.37 -1.19 20.04
N ARG A 61 -1.28 -1.58 20.74
CA ARG A 61 -0.51 -0.65 21.59
C ARG A 61 0.20 0.43 20.77
N ALA A 62 0.76 0.08 19.62
CA ALA A 62 1.35 1.07 18.71
C ALA A 62 0.29 2.06 18.20
N ALA A 63 -0.91 1.58 17.84
CA ALA A 63 -2.03 2.42 17.44
C ALA A 63 -2.48 3.36 18.56
N LEU A 64 -2.58 2.88 19.81
CA LEU A 64 -2.91 3.72 20.97
C LEU A 64 -1.90 4.84 21.21
N LYS A 65 -0.61 4.56 21.02
CA LYS A 65 0.46 5.56 21.17
C LYS A 65 0.41 6.64 20.08
N ALA A 66 -0.03 6.26 18.87
CA ALA A 66 -0.13 7.18 17.73
C ALA A 66 -1.46 7.95 17.69
N ALA A 67 -2.49 7.50 18.43
CA ALA A 67 -3.81 8.11 18.42
C ALA A 67 -3.90 9.40 19.27
N PRO A 68 -4.64 10.42 18.80
CA PRO A 68 -4.94 11.61 19.61
C PRO A 68 -5.78 11.23 20.84
N ASP A 69 -5.68 12.01 21.93
CA ASP A 69 -6.51 11.81 23.13
C ASP A 69 -7.96 12.23 22.88
N ASP A 70 -8.77 11.28 22.42
CA ASP A 70 -10.20 11.41 22.18
C ASP A 70 -11.01 10.28 22.86
N ALA A 71 -12.33 10.36 22.77
CA ALA A 71 -13.22 9.36 23.36
C ALA A 71 -12.96 7.94 22.84
N ARG A 72 -12.54 7.80 21.58
CA ARG A 72 -12.24 6.50 20.96
C ARG A 72 -10.96 5.91 21.51
N ARG A 73 -9.94 6.74 21.75
CA ARG A 73 -8.72 6.30 22.43
C ARG A 73 -9.03 5.77 23.83
N ARG A 74 -9.86 6.46 24.60
CA ARG A 74 -10.25 6.01 25.95
C ARG A 74 -11.00 4.68 25.92
N GLU A 75 -11.90 4.50 24.95
CA GLU A 75 -12.60 3.23 24.76
C GLU A 75 -11.63 2.11 24.33
N ALA A 76 -10.70 2.39 23.42
CA ALA A 76 -9.68 1.45 23.00
C ALA A 76 -8.71 1.08 24.15
N GLU A 77 -8.38 2.01 25.05
CA GLU A 77 -7.59 1.75 26.25
C GLU A 77 -8.30 0.78 27.22
N VAL A 78 -9.63 0.86 27.34
CA VAL A 78 -10.42 -0.10 28.13
C VAL A 78 -10.36 -1.49 27.49
N ARG A 79 -10.62 -1.60 26.18
CA ARG A 79 -10.53 -2.88 25.46
C ARG A 79 -9.13 -3.48 25.51
N MET A 80 -8.11 -2.63 25.51
CA MET A 80 -6.72 -3.06 25.60
C MET A 80 -6.37 -3.63 26.99
N LYS A 81 -6.93 -3.07 28.07
CA LYS A 81 -6.79 -3.64 29.43
C LYS A 81 -7.43 -5.02 29.53
N ASP A 82 -8.61 -5.20 28.95
CA ASP A 82 -9.30 -6.50 28.90
C ASP A 82 -8.49 -7.52 28.08
N ALA A 83 -7.92 -7.10 26.95
CA ALA A 83 -7.06 -7.93 26.12
C ALA A 83 -5.81 -8.41 26.85
N GLU A 84 -5.15 -7.53 27.63
CA GLU A 84 -4.00 -7.91 28.45
C GLU A 84 -4.37 -8.85 29.60
N ALA A 85 -5.54 -8.68 30.22
CA ALA A 85 -6.03 -9.57 31.26
C ALA A 85 -6.25 -10.99 30.71
N HIS A 86 -6.93 -11.10 29.57
CA HIS A 86 -7.14 -12.39 28.89
C HIS A 86 -5.82 -13.04 28.46
N PHE A 87 -4.84 -12.26 28.01
CA PHE A 87 -3.53 -12.78 27.64
C PHE A 87 -2.78 -13.37 28.84
N ARG A 88 -2.86 -12.72 30.02
CA ARG A 88 -2.26 -13.22 31.27
C ARG A 88 -2.95 -14.49 31.78
N GLU A 89 -4.25 -14.63 31.52
CA GLU A 89 -5.04 -15.82 31.84
C GLU A 89 -4.88 -16.97 30.83
N ALA A 90 -3.96 -16.83 29.87
CA ALA A 90 -3.77 -17.76 28.75
C ALA A 90 -5.01 -17.96 27.85
N ARG A 91 -5.96 -17.02 27.89
CA ARG A 91 -7.13 -16.95 26.99
C ARG A 91 -6.76 -16.17 25.73
N TYR A 92 -5.90 -16.75 24.90
CA TYR A 92 -5.31 -16.07 23.75
C TYR A 92 -6.33 -15.67 22.67
N ALA A 93 -7.39 -16.46 22.48
CA ALA A 93 -8.46 -16.13 21.53
C ALA A 93 -9.24 -14.88 21.96
N ASP A 94 -9.60 -14.78 23.25
CA ASP A 94 -10.29 -13.63 23.81
C ASP A 94 -9.38 -12.38 23.82
N ALA A 95 -8.10 -12.57 24.13
CA ALA A 95 -7.10 -11.51 24.07
C ALA A 95 -6.94 -10.95 22.65
N LEU A 96 -6.89 -11.82 21.65
CA LEU A 96 -6.82 -11.42 20.24
C LEU A 96 -8.06 -10.63 19.84
N HIS A 97 -9.26 -11.14 20.15
CA HIS A 97 -10.50 -10.47 19.82
C HIS A 97 -10.59 -9.07 20.42
N LYS A 98 -10.23 -8.92 21.70
CA LYS A 98 -10.21 -7.61 22.39
C LYS A 98 -9.13 -6.67 21.86
N ALA A 99 -7.97 -7.19 21.45
CA ALA A 99 -6.92 -6.40 20.81
C ALA A 99 -7.37 -5.86 19.44
N ASP A 100 -8.07 -6.67 18.63
CA ASP A 100 -8.60 -6.29 17.33
C ASP A 100 -9.73 -5.24 17.47
N GLU A 101 -10.61 -5.38 18.47
CA GLU A 101 -11.63 -4.37 18.79
C GLU A 101 -10.97 -3.02 19.15
N ALA A 102 -9.93 -3.03 19.98
CA ALA A 102 -9.18 -1.83 20.35
C ALA A 102 -8.54 -1.17 19.12
N TRP A 103 -7.98 -1.96 18.21
CA TRP A 103 -7.36 -1.47 16.98
C TRP A 103 -8.39 -0.87 16.01
N ALA A 104 -9.54 -1.52 15.84
CA ALA A 104 -10.60 -1.06 14.95
C ALA A 104 -11.22 0.29 15.39
N LEU A 105 -11.32 0.53 16.70
CA LEU A 105 -11.77 1.83 17.24
C LEU A 105 -10.83 2.98 16.86
N LEU A 106 -9.53 2.69 16.76
CA LEU A 106 -8.49 3.68 16.47
C LEU A 106 -8.23 3.84 14.97
N ASN A 107 -8.51 2.81 14.18
CA ASN A 107 -8.33 2.79 12.74
C ASN A 107 -9.65 2.46 12.03
N PRO A 108 -10.65 3.36 12.10
CA PRO A 108 -11.91 3.13 11.42
C PRO A 108 -11.66 3.04 9.90
N PRO A 109 -12.38 2.14 9.19
CA PRO A 109 -12.29 2.06 7.75
C PRO A 109 -12.63 3.43 7.14
N GLN A 110 -11.68 4.05 6.43
CA GLN A 110 -11.91 5.33 5.79
C GLN A 110 -12.83 5.12 4.57
N PRO A 111 -14.02 5.72 4.53
CA PRO A 111 -14.90 5.59 3.37
C PRO A 111 -14.28 6.29 2.16
N SER A 112 -14.32 5.63 1.00
CA SER A 112 -14.03 6.28 -0.29
C SER A 112 -15.27 7.05 -0.77
N ASN A 113 -15.11 8.35 -1.00
CA ASN A 113 -16.10 9.21 -1.63
C ASN A 113 -15.86 9.26 -3.14
N PHE A 114 -16.83 8.78 -3.92
CA PHE A 114 -16.82 8.88 -5.38
C PHE A 114 -18.14 9.50 -5.90
N THR A 115 -18.11 10.08 -7.09
CA THR A 115 -19.29 10.61 -7.78
C THR A 115 -19.40 9.92 -9.12
N VAL A 116 -20.60 9.42 -9.45
CA VAL A 116 -20.90 8.84 -10.75
C VAL A 116 -21.91 9.75 -11.44
N GLU A 117 -21.50 10.34 -12.55
CA GLU A 117 -22.33 11.21 -13.38
C GLU A 117 -22.60 10.49 -14.70
N VAL A 118 -23.87 10.24 -15.00
CA VAL A 118 -24.29 9.73 -16.32
C VAL A 118 -24.74 10.93 -17.14
N ASP A 119 -24.07 11.19 -18.26
CA ASP A 119 -24.44 12.25 -19.19
C ASP A 119 -25.86 12.05 -19.74
N HIS A 120 -26.49 13.13 -20.18
CA HIS A 120 -27.89 13.12 -20.65
C HIS A 120 -28.11 12.22 -21.88
N ASP A 121 -27.04 11.82 -22.56
CA ASP A 121 -27.04 10.94 -23.71
C ASP A 121 -27.24 9.46 -23.32
N GLY A 122 -27.21 9.13 -22.02
CA GLY A 122 -27.31 7.77 -21.49
C GLY A 122 -26.11 6.88 -21.84
N GLY A 123 -25.17 7.40 -22.62
CA GLY A 123 -24.06 6.67 -23.21
C GLY A 123 -22.73 6.94 -22.52
N THR A 124 -22.59 8.01 -21.73
CA THR A 124 -21.34 8.30 -21.02
C THR A 124 -21.53 8.32 -19.49
N THR A 125 -20.75 7.51 -18.77
CA THR A 125 -20.65 7.54 -17.30
C THR A 125 -19.28 8.07 -16.86
N THR A 126 -19.24 9.20 -16.17
CA THR A 126 -18.02 9.74 -15.55
C THR A 126 -17.96 9.35 -14.08
N VAL A 127 -16.94 8.60 -13.69
CA VAL A 127 -16.66 8.25 -12.28
C VAL A 127 -15.52 9.13 -11.79
N THR A 128 -15.77 9.95 -10.77
CA THR A 128 -14.77 10.81 -10.13
C THR A 128 -14.51 10.34 -8.71
N HIS A 129 -13.27 9.96 -8.41
CA HIS A 129 -12.86 9.60 -7.06
C HIS A 129 -12.43 10.86 -6.31
N ARG A 130 -13.23 11.30 -5.33
CA ARG A 130 -12.99 12.55 -4.60
C ARG A 130 -12.02 12.36 -3.45
N GLN A 131 -12.21 11.35 -2.61
CA GLN A 131 -11.40 11.12 -1.40
C GLN A 131 -11.44 9.66 -0.95
N GLY A 132 -10.41 9.22 -0.21
CA GLY A 132 -10.36 7.89 0.43
C GLY A 132 -9.41 6.90 -0.27
N PRO A 133 -9.43 5.62 0.14
CA PRO A 133 -8.67 4.54 -0.49
C PRO A 133 -8.94 4.45 -2.00
N PRO A 134 -7.96 3.99 -2.81
CA PRO A 134 -8.12 3.89 -4.26
C PRO A 134 -9.36 3.07 -4.65
N VAL A 135 -10.11 3.53 -5.65
CA VAL A 135 -11.34 2.87 -6.11
C VAL A 135 -11.07 2.17 -7.43
N THR A 136 -11.34 0.87 -7.48
CA THR A 136 -11.32 0.11 -8.72
C THR A 136 -12.63 0.30 -9.48
N VAL A 137 -12.55 0.76 -10.72
CA VAL A 137 -13.67 0.88 -11.65
C VAL A 137 -13.55 -0.21 -12.70
N GLU A 138 -14.59 -1.02 -12.85
CA GLU A 138 -14.69 -2.07 -13.86
C GLU A 138 -15.73 -1.68 -14.91
N ALA A 139 -15.34 -1.71 -16.18
CA ALA A 139 -16.24 -1.49 -17.31
C ALA A 139 -15.85 -2.47 -18.43
N GLN A 140 -16.82 -3.30 -18.85
CA GLN A 140 -16.75 -4.26 -19.97
C GLN A 140 -15.33 -4.67 -20.41
N HIS A 141 -14.72 -5.59 -19.67
CA HIS A 141 -13.39 -6.19 -19.89
C HIS A 141 -12.16 -5.36 -19.51
N ALA A 142 -12.32 -4.20 -18.85
CA ALA A 142 -11.21 -3.40 -18.33
C ALA A 142 -11.41 -3.00 -16.86
N THR A 143 -10.34 -3.09 -16.07
CA THR A 143 -10.28 -2.73 -14.65
C THR A 143 -9.30 -1.56 -14.48
N ARG A 144 -9.72 -0.45 -13.86
CA ARG A 144 -8.87 0.73 -13.63
C ARG A 144 -8.94 1.20 -12.18
N ILE A 145 -7.78 1.43 -11.57
CA ILE A 145 -7.67 1.96 -10.21
C ILE A 145 -7.62 3.48 -10.28
N LEU A 146 -8.57 4.15 -9.62
CA LEU A 146 -8.62 5.60 -9.48
C LEU A 146 -7.99 6.02 -8.16
N ALA A 147 -6.92 6.81 -8.23
CA ALA A 147 -6.36 7.49 -7.08
C ALA A 147 -7.20 8.74 -6.71
N LYS A 148 -6.91 9.36 -5.56
CA LYS A 148 -7.61 10.57 -5.10
C LYS A 148 -7.53 11.68 -6.15
N GLY A 149 -8.69 12.23 -6.52
CA GLY A 149 -8.82 13.35 -7.45
C GLY A 149 -8.85 12.97 -8.93
N GLU A 150 -8.90 11.67 -9.25
CA GLU A 150 -8.96 11.19 -10.62
C GLU A 150 -10.39 10.94 -11.09
N SER A 151 -10.62 11.20 -12.37
CA SER A 151 -11.89 10.93 -13.06
C SER A 151 -11.65 10.02 -14.25
N VAL A 152 -12.60 9.13 -14.50
CA VAL A 152 -12.66 8.26 -15.69
C VAL A 152 -13.99 8.45 -16.38
N ARG A 153 -13.96 8.70 -17.68
CA ARG A 153 -15.14 8.74 -18.55
C ARG A 153 -15.27 7.38 -19.24
N VAL A 154 -16.39 6.69 -19.01
CA VAL A 154 -16.72 5.39 -19.60
C VAL A 154 -17.86 5.60 -20.59
N GLN A 155 -17.66 5.28 -21.86
CA GLN A 155 -18.74 5.27 -22.85
C GLN A 155 -19.29 3.86 -23.04
N GLN A 156 -20.62 3.71 -23.05
CA GLN A 156 -21.31 2.45 -23.30
C GLN A 156 -20.97 1.96 -24.72
N GLY A 157 -20.28 0.82 -24.82
CA GLY A 157 -19.84 0.25 -26.10
C GLY A 157 -18.41 0.61 -26.52
N THR A 158 -17.69 1.41 -25.74
CA THR A 158 -16.29 1.75 -26.02
C THR A 158 -15.36 1.05 -25.02
N VAL A 159 -14.33 0.38 -25.52
CA VAL A 159 -13.23 -0.14 -24.69
C VAL A 159 -12.56 1.02 -23.95
N LEU A 160 -12.33 0.85 -22.64
CA LEU A 160 -11.57 1.80 -21.85
C LEU A 160 -10.18 1.94 -22.50
N PRO A 161 -9.68 3.17 -22.75
CA PRO A 161 -8.37 3.35 -23.36
C PRO A 161 -7.30 2.65 -22.51
N GLU A 162 -6.43 1.87 -23.15
CA GLU A 162 -5.36 1.15 -22.48
C GLU A 162 -4.48 2.14 -21.71
N PRO A 163 -4.11 1.84 -20.45
CA PRO A 163 -3.25 2.73 -19.68
C PRO A 163 -1.91 2.95 -20.40
N PRO A 164 -1.25 4.10 -20.16
CA PRO A 164 0.02 4.36 -20.78
C PRO A 164 1.06 3.33 -20.31
N SER A 165 2.07 3.07 -21.15
CA SER A 165 3.16 2.18 -20.80
C SER A 165 3.96 2.71 -19.61
N ALA A 166 4.60 1.81 -18.87
CA ALA A 166 5.44 2.21 -17.74
C ALA A 166 6.64 3.04 -18.23
N PRO A 167 6.97 4.18 -17.59
CA PRO A 167 8.15 4.94 -17.94
C PRO A 167 9.42 4.10 -17.79
N GLN A 168 10.37 4.27 -18.71
CA GLN A 168 11.69 3.65 -18.58
C GLN A 168 12.65 4.63 -17.89
N PRO A 169 13.13 4.34 -16.67
CA PRO A 169 14.13 5.18 -16.03
C PRO A 169 15.45 5.08 -16.81
N LEU A 170 16.17 6.20 -16.96
CA LEU A 170 17.39 6.30 -17.77
C LEU A 170 18.63 6.56 -16.89
N GLN A 171 18.62 7.68 -16.16
CA GLN A 171 19.68 8.07 -15.24
C GLN A 171 19.10 8.30 -13.83
N PRO A 172 19.83 7.95 -12.76
CA PRO A 172 21.06 7.16 -12.77
C PRO A 172 20.84 5.71 -13.24
N ALA A 173 21.93 5.05 -13.63
CA ALA A 173 21.97 3.60 -13.80
C ALA A 173 21.50 2.87 -12.51
N ASP A 174 20.96 1.66 -12.64
CA ASP A 174 20.61 0.89 -11.44
C ASP A 174 21.85 0.59 -10.59
N LYS A 175 21.72 0.77 -9.27
CA LYS A 175 22.77 0.64 -8.25
C LYS A 175 23.94 1.60 -8.44
N TYR A 176 23.74 2.71 -9.14
CA TYR A 176 24.78 3.72 -9.28
C TYR A 176 25.15 4.33 -7.93
N ARG A 177 26.44 4.60 -7.72
CA ARG A 177 26.95 5.23 -6.50
C ARG A 177 27.45 6.63 -6.82
N PHE A 178 26.83 7.63 -6.21
CA PHE A 178 27.28 9.00 -6.24
C PHE A 178 28.23 9.26 -5.07
N THR A 179 29.43 9.74 -5.37
CA THR A 179 30.36 10.26 -4.38
C THR A 179 30.30 11.78 -4.44
N LEU A 180 29.71 12.41 -3.43
CA LEU A 180 29.41 13.84 -3.42
C LEU A 180 30.01 14.52 -2.20
N LYS A 181 30.41 15.78 -2.37
CA LYS A 181 30.83 16.60 -1.24
C LYS A 181 29.60 17.00 -0.42
N PRO A 182 29.66 16.87 0.91
CA PRO A 182 28.59 17.30 1.78
C PRO A 182 28.40 18.80 1.69
N THR A 183 27.14 19.22 1.63
CA THR A 183 26.75 20.61 1.89
C THR A 183 27.07 20.97 3.34
N ALA A 184 26.97 22.26 3.70
CA ALA A 184 27.17 22.70 5.09
C ALA A 184 26.22 22.00 6.09
N ALA A 185 25.08 21.49 5.63
CA ALA A 185 24.11 20.72 6.40
C ALA A 185 24.37 19.20 6.41
N GLY A 186 25.46 18.72 5.81
CA GLY A 186 25.78 17.29 5.69
C GLY A 186 24.98 16.53 4.64
N LEU A 187 24.20 17.20 3.80
CA LEU A 187 23.38 16.60 2.74
C LEU A 187 24.15 16.43 1.43
N MET A 188 23.81 15.39 0.67
CA MET A 188 24.36 14.99 -0.63
C MET A 188 23.42 15.44 -1.76
N GLY A 189 23.92 16.24 -2.71
CA GLY A 189 23.16 16.63 -3.89
C GLY A 189 23.64 17.93 -4.55
N PRO A 190 22.99 18.38 -5.64
CA PRO A 190 21.81 17.78 -6.27
C PRO A 190 22.15 16.55 -7.13
N VAL A 191 21.18 15.64 -7.29
CA VAL A 191 21.26 14.49 -8.20
C VAL A 191 20.16 14.60 -9.23
N THR A 192 20.47 14.37 -10.50
CA THR A 192 19.46 14.40 -11.57
C THR A 192 18.94 13.01 -11.86
N LEU A 193 17.62 12.84 -11.75
CA LEU A 193 16.90 11.65 -12.20
C LEU A 193 16.28 11.94 -13.58
N SER A 194 16.35 11.01 -14.51
CA SER A 194 15.75 11.16 -15.85
C SER A 194 15.13 9.86 -16.36
N TRP A 195 14.10 9.97 -17.19
CA TRP A 195 13.34 8.85 -17.73
C TRP A 195 12.89 9.11 -19.17
N ALA A 196 12.55 8.04 -19.88
CA ALA A 196 12.04 8.09 -21.24
C ALA A 196 10.63 8.71 -21.28
N ALA A 197 10.32 9.39 -22.38
CA ALA A 197 8.97 9.89 -22.63
C ALA A 197 8.00 8.72 -22.84
N VAL A 198 6.80 8.84 -22.29
CA VAL A 198 5.69 7.92 -22.53
C VAL A 198 4.67 8.63 -23.43
N GLU A 199 4.21 7.93 -24.47
CA GLU A 199 3.19 8.44 -25.38
C GLU A 199 1.88 8.74 -24.62
N GLY A 200 1.24 9.86 -24.94
CA GLY A 200 0.00 10.29 -24.27
C GLY A 200 0.17 10.81 -22.84
N ALA A 201 1.37 10.75 -22.24
CA ALA A 201 1.63 11.24 -20.89
C ALA A 201 1.87 12.76 -20.87
N THR A 202 1.11 13.47 -20.04
CA THR A 202 1.27 14.93 -19.84
C THR A 202 2.02 15.27 -18.56
N ARG A 203 2.07 14.36 -17.60
CA ARG A 203 2.79 14.50 -16.33
C ARG A 203 3.39 13.18 -15.87
N TYR A 204 4.38 13.29 -15.00
CA TYR A 204 5.06 12.17 -14.37
C TYR A 204 5.07 12.36 -12.86
N GLU A 205 4.81 11.28 -12.14
CA GLU A 205 4.93 11.21 -10.69
C GLU A 205 6.20 10.43 -10.35
N VAL A 206 7.14 11.07 -9.67
CA VAL A 206 8.40 10.47 -9.25
C VAL A 206 8.36 10.27 -7.74
N GLU A 207 8.71 9.07 -7.30
CA GLU A 207 8.84 8.73 -5.89
C GLU A 207 10.25 8.22 -5.62
N VAL A 208 10.89 8.76 -4.58
CA VAL A 208 12.19 8.34 -4.04
C VAL A 208 11.98 7.91 -2.59
N VAL A 209 12.27 6.65 -2.31
CA VAL A 209 12.12 6.03 -1.00
C VAL A 209 13.51 5.65 -0.49
N PRO A 210 13.88 6.06 0.74
CA PRO A 210 15.09 5.55 1.37
C PRO A 210 14.94 4.05 1.61
N GLU A 211 15.95 3.27 1.23
CA GLU A 211 16.05 1.89 1.68
C GLU A 211 16.55 1.91 3.13
N ALA A 212 15.90 1.14 4.00
CA ALA A 212 16.19 1.15 5.43
C ALA A 212 17.70 1.05 5.68
N ALA A 213 18.23 2.08 6.36
CA ALA A 213 19.58 2.02 6.86
C ALA A 213 19.66 1.02 8.01
N GLU A 214 20.82 0.40 8.16
CA GLU A 214 21.21 -0.48 9.26
C GLU A 214 20.70 0.07 10.61
N ALA A 215 20.32 -0.82 11.53
CA ALA A 215 19.64 -0.49 12.78
C ALA A 215 20.32 0.68 13.52
N GLY A 216 19.60 1.80 13.68
CA GLY A 216 20.06 2.99 14.41
C GLY A 216 20.01 4.31 13.63
N ALA A 217 19.72 4.29 12.33
CA ALA A 217 19.53 5.51 11.53
C ALA A 217 18.12 6.12 11.69
N GLU A 218 18.03 7.45 11.68
CA GLU A 218 16.75 8.16 11.70
C GLU A 218 15.93 7.86 10.43
N PRO A 219 14.59 7.70 10.56
CA PRO A 219 13.73 7.40 9.43
C PRO A 219 13.69 8.60 8.47
N VAL A 220 14.28 8.44 7.29
CA VAL A 220 14.18 9.42 6.22
C VAL A 220 12.81 9.30 5.56
N ALA A 221 12.10 10.42 5.36
CA ALA A 221 10.80 10.41 4.69
C ALA A 221 10.97 10.23 3.17
N PRO A 222 10.03 9.52 2.49
CA PRO A 222 10.00 9.48 1.03
C PRO A 222 9.83 10.87 0.42
N VAL A 223 10.49 11.11 -0.71
CA VAL A 223 10.34 12.35 -1.48
C VAL A 223 9.52 12.07 -2.73
N ARG A 224 8.52 12.91 -2.99
CA ARG A 224 7.60 12.78 -4.12
C ARG A 224 7.50 14.08 -4.88
N ALA A 225 7.39 13.99 -6.20
CA ALA A 225 7.17 15.14 -7.07
C ALA A 225 6.29 14.79 -8.26
N VAL A 226 5.49 15.76 -8.72
CA VAL A 226 4.68 15.65 -9.94
C VAL A 226 5.13 16.74 -10.89
N MET A 227 5.49 16.37 -12.13
CA MET A 227 6.03 17.33 -13.09
C MET A 227 5.76 16.94 -14.55
N GLY A 228 5.70 17.92 -15.43
CA GLY A 228 5.66 17.70 -16.88
C GLY A 228 7.05 17.46 -17.51
N ALA A 229 8.12 17.77 -16.78
CA ALA A 229 9.49 17.52 -17.22
C ALA A 229 9.82 16.02 -17.20
N ARG A 230 10.80 15.61 -18.02
CA ARG A 230 11.33 14.22 -18.08
C ARG A 230 12.60 14.02 -17.26
N GLN A 231 12.94 15.05 -16.48
CA GLN A 231 14.08 15.07 -15.59
C GLN A 231 13.73 15.83 -14.33
N TRP A 232 14.30 15.42 -13.22
CA TRP A 232 14.13 16.06 -11.92
C TRP A 232 15.46 16.21 -11.22
N ALA A 233 15.80 17.44 -10.83
CA ALA A 233 16.87 17.69 -9.88
C ALA A 233 16.36 17.37 -8.47
N LEU A 234 16.77 16.22 -7.95
CA LEU A 234 16.45 15.77 -6.60
C LEU A 234 17.06 16.75 -5.58
N PRO A 235 16.28 17.21 -4.59
CA PRO A 235 16.82 17.97 -3.46
C PRO A 235 17.94 17.20 -2.77
N ALA A 236 18.82 17.91 -2.07
CA ALA A 236 19.91 17.26 -1.34
C ALA A 236 19.35 16.33 -0.25
N LEU A 237 19.80 15.07 -0.24
CA LEU A 237 19.37 14.04 0.71
C LEU A 237 20.54 13.58 1.58
N PRO A 238 20.29 12.97 2.75
CA PRO A 238 21.35 12.34 3.51
C PRO A 238 22.15 11.29 2.71
N ALA A 239 23.35 10.97 3.17
CA ALA A 239 24.05 9.81 2.64
C ALA A 239 23.25 8.53 2.94
N GLY A 240 23.17 7.61 1.98
CA GLY A 240 22.35 6.41 2.12
C GLY A 240 21.96 5.79 0.79
N ARG A 241 21.20 4.69 0.88
CA ARG A 241 20.66 3.96 -0.28
C ARG A 241 19.22 4.37 -0.53
N TYR A 242 18.87 4.55 -1.79
CA TYR A 242 17.57 5.00 -2.21
C TYR A 242 17.05 4.14 -3.36
N ARG A 243 15.73 3.92 -3.35
CA ARG A 243 14.96 3.32 -4.44
C ARG A 243 14.08 4.39 -5.05
N TRP A 244 14.00 4.47 -6.37
CA TRP A 244 13.10 5.39 -7.05
C TRP A 244 12.31 4.73 -8.18
N THR A 245 11.12 5.29 -8.41
CA THR A 245 10.17 4.86 -9.45
C THR A 245 9.49 6.06 -10.08
N VAL A 246 9.07 5.92 -11.34
CA VAL A 246 8.33 6.94 -12.08
C VAL A 246 7.03 6.36 -12.60
N THR A 247 5.95 7.13 -12.52
CA THR A 247 4.64 6.78 -13.07
C THR A 247 4.24 7.85 -14.09
N ALA A 248 3.96 7.45 -15.33
CA ALA A 248 3.35 8.32 -16.32
C ALA A 248 1.87 8.51 -16.03
N VAL A 249 1.38 9.72 -16.28
CA VAL A 249 -0.03 10.06 -16.16
C VAL A 249 -0.48 10.80 -17.42
N SER A 250 -1.52 10.25 -18.03
CA SER A 250 -2.23 10.75 -19.18
C SER A 250 -3.61 11.26 -18.76
N PRO A 251 -4.12 12.36 -19.31
CA PRO A 251 -5.47 12.82 -19.06
C PRO A 251 -6.52 11.81 -19.56
N ASP A 252 -6.26 11.16 -20.69
CA ASP A 252 -7.21 10.27 -21.35
C ASP A 252 -7.02 8.81 -20.90
N GLN A 253 -5.76 8.35 -20.88
CA GLN A 253 -5.41 6.96 -20.56
C GLN A 253 -5.22 6.72 -19.05
N GLY A 254 -5.09 7.78 -18.24
CA GLY A 254 -4.85 7.67 -16.81
C GLY A 254 -3.41 7.36 -16.43
N ARG A 255 -3.25 6.64 -15.32
CA ARG A 255 -1.93 6.31 -14.77
C ARG A 255 -1.43 4.99 -15.33
N SER A 256 -0.17 4.99 -15.71
CA SER A 256 0.59 3.77 -15.96
C SER A 256 0.84 2.99 -14.66
N VAL A 257 1.28 1.74 -14.79
CA VAL A 257 1.97 1.06 -13.69
C VAL A 257 3.33 1.76 -13.42
N PRO A 258 3.83 1.74 -12.18
CA PRO A 258 5.15 2.31 -11.88
C PRO A 258 6.25 1.65 -12.72
N SER A 259 7.28 2.43 -13.05
CA SER A 259 8.49 1.94 -13.69
C SER A 259 9.15 0.80 -12.90
N ALA A 260 10.00 0.02 -13.56
CA ALA A 260 10.94 -0.84 -12.85
C ALA A 260 11.71 0.00 -11.80
N PRO A 261 11.81 -0.46 -10.55
CA PRO A 261 12.50 0.29 -9.52
C PRO A 261 13.99 0.38 -9.83
N ARG A 262 14.57 1.57 -9.67
CA ARG A 262 16.01 1.77 -9.74
C ARG A 262 16.57 2.16 -8.39
N ARG A 263 17.80 1.74 -8.14
CA ARG A 263 18.52 2.05 -6.90
C ARG A 263 19.69 2.98 -7.17
N PHE A 264 20.01 3.81 -6.20
CA PHE A 264 21.27 4.53 -6.15
C PHE A 264 21.74 4.71 -4.71
N GLU A 265 23.03 4.96 -4.54
CA GLU A 265 23.64 5.25 -3.25
C GLU A 265 24.25 6.66 -3.28
N LEU A 266 24.03 7.43 -2.22
CA LEU A 266 24.70 8.70 -1.97
C LEU A 266 25.77 8.46 -0.90
N ALA A 267 27.03 8.66 -1.27
CA ALA A 267 28.18 8.51 -0.41
C ALA A 267 28.94 9.83 -0.29
N VAL A 268 29.52 10.06 0.88
CA VAL A 268 30.38 11.22 1.14
C VAL A 268 31.69 11.04 0.39
N ASP A 269 32.10 12.07 -0.34
CA ASP A 269 33.45 12.19 -0.88
C ASP A 269 34.46 12.37 0.26
N ALA A 270 35.02 11.26 0.73
CA ALA A 270 36.12 11.27 1.68
C ALA A 270 37.38 11.70 0.93
N LEU A 271 37.69 12.99 0.93
CA LEU A 271 39.00 13.46 0.52
C LEU A 271 40.06 12.78 1.40
N GLU A 272 40.95 12.00 0.78
CA GLU A 272 42.19 11.58 1.45
C GLU A 272 43.01 12.82 1.79
N LEU A 273 43.02 13.20 3.07
CA LEU A 273 43.88 14.23 3.61
C LEU A 273 45.32 13.70 3.62
N ASN A 274 46.03 13.84 2.50
CA ASN A 274 47.48 13.74 2.50
C ASN A 274 48.07 14.97 3.19
N VAL A 275 48.14 14.92 4.53
CA VAL A 275 48.86 15.92 5.32
C VAL A 275 50.35 15.74 5.05
N LYS A 276 50.90 16.54 4.13
CA LYS A 276 52.33 16.69 3.97
C LYS A 276 52.86 17.46 5.18
N VAL A 277 53.16 16.73 6.26
CA VAL A 277 53.87 17.31 7.41
C VAL A 277 55.24 17.77 6.88
N LYS A 278 55.49 19.08 6.98
CA LYS A 278 56.78 19.68 6.67
C LYS A 278 57.73 19.29 7.80
N ASP A 279 58.24 18.06 7.73
CA ASP A 279 59.53 17.56 8.23
C ASP A 279 59.48 16.03 8.40
N GLY A 280 59.88 15.32 7.35
CA GLY A 280 60.25 13.90 7.42
C GLY A 280 59.10 12.88 7.30
N TRP A 281 59.25 11.95 6.36
CA TRP A 281 58.38 10.78 6.23
C TRP A 281 58.66 9.79 7.36
N GLN A 282 57.64 9.36 8.11
CA GLN A 282 57.69 8.11 8.88
C GLN A 282 56.55 7.18 8.43
N LYS A 283 56.89 5.90 8.27
CA LYS A 283 56.03 4.81 7.80
C LYS A 283 55.06 4.36 8.89
#